data_AF-A0A7R9V2N8-F1
#
_entry.id   AF-A0A7R9V2N8-F1
#
_cell.length_a   1.000
_cell.length_b   1.000
_cell.length_c   1.000
_cell.angle_alpha   90.00
_cell.angle_beta   90.00
_cell.angle_gamma   90.00
#
_symmetry.space_group_name_H-M   'P 1'
#
loop_
_entity.id
_entity.type
_entity.pdbx_description
1 polymer ?
#
loop_
_entity_poly.entity_id
_entity_poly.type
_entity_poly.pdbx_seq_one_letter_code
_entity_poly.pdbx_strand_id
1 'polypeptide(L)'
;VMVQLPFSAQLGNDGLLHKLAEANLPVKTFGSETLRAIIMFKWKKFSQRAILIKTIIYLAYLFIFTAYACLLSEDRGPAQVVPTYGPGAVANGTQLVGLDFQGLTSYSTGWAEIVLSFLVFFFGAYFMGLEGVQLYKLGPYDYFSSFWNFMDLAAYACSMIIPPCVLLRYQMNDKGFVYALVACESLLLWGKSLFYGLAIDGLGTFIYMIIQIIKGLKYFYVLLGMLYISFGVALANLFRTPPSGTNVFAIFPGYEGFWKAILSVFLSQMENQDARRAYNTMWPDLAIIVLCLYTFLANVIMLNLIITL
;
A
#
# COMPACT_ATOMS: atom_id res chain seq x y z
N VAL A 1 -16.81 28.97 38.83
CA VAL A 1 -15.54 28.35 39.26
C VAL A 1 -14.45 28.76 38.28
N MET A 2 -13.55 29.66 38.68
CA MET A 2 -12.42 30.09 37.85
C MET A 2 -11.43 28.93 37.75
N VAL A 3 -11.34 28.32 36.57
CA VAL A 3 -10.35 27.28 36.29
C VAL A 3 -8.98 27.92 36.29
N GLN A 4 -8.09 27.48 37.18
CA GLN A 4 -6.71 27.91 37.18
C GLN A 4 -6.03 27.43 35.88
N LEU A 5 -5.84 28.37 34.95
CA LEU A 5 -5.20 28.18 33.65
C LEU A 5 -3.81 27.49 33.69
N PRO A 6 -2.93 27.69 34.70
CA PRO A 6 -1.63 27.00 34.70
C PRO A 6 -1.75 25.49 34.90
N PHE A 7 -2.76 25.00 35.65
CA PHE A 7 -2.94 23.57 35.92
C PHE A 7 -3.57 22.83 34.73
N SER A 8 -4.53 23.47 34.06
CA SER A 8 -5.19 22.93 32.87
C SER A 8 -4.28 22.92 31.62
N ALA A 9 -3.24 23.77 31.61
CA ALA A 9 -2.24 23.84 30.55
C ALA A 9 -1.00 22.94 30.78
N GLN A 10 -0.90 22.18 31.88
CA GLN A 10 0.24 21.31 32.15
C GLN A 10 0.50 20.34 30.98
N LEU A 11 1.79 20.14 30.67
CA LEU A 11 2.27 19.13 29.73
C LEU A 11 2.37 17.79 30.45
N GLY A 12 1.86 16.72 29.83
CA GLY A 12 1.96 15.36 30.34
C GLY A 12 0.61 14.64 30.46
N ASN A 13 0.67 13.40 30.94
CA ASN A 13 -0.50 12.52 31.09
C ASN A 13 -1.49 13.00 32.16
N ASP A 14 -1.07 13.88 33.07
CA ASP A 14 -1.96 14.46 34.09
C ASP A 14 -2.81 15.63 33.58
N GLY A 15 -2.64 16.02 32.31
CA GLY A 15 -3.38 17.13 31.72
C GLY A 15 -4.88 16.85 31.63
N LEU A 16 -5.69 17.86 31.94
CA LEU A 16 -7.15 17.83 31.84
C LEU A 16 -7.64 17.29 30.48
N LEU A 17 -6.99 17.68 29.38
CA LEU A 17 -7.34 17.22 28.04
C LEU A 17 -7.18 15.71 27.85
N HIS A 18 -6.21 15.08 28.51
CA HIS A 18 -6.00 13.64 28.40
C HIS A 18 -7.16 12.90 29.06
N LYS A 19 -7.50 13.26 30.30
CA LYS A 19 -8.65 12.69 31.02
C LYS A 19 -9.98 12.92 30.28
N LEU A 20 -10.15 14.08 29.66
CA LEU A 20 -11.34 14.37 28.85
C LEU A 20 -11.39 13.55 27.55
N ALA A 21 -10.23 13.29 26.93
CA ALA A 21 -10.15 12.44 25.75
C ALA A 21 -10.41 10.97 26.10
N GLU A 22 -9.86 10.47 27.21
CA GLU A 22 -10.10 9.10 27.71
C GLU A 22 -11.56 8.88 28.12
N ALA A 23 -12.21 9.91 28.66
CA ALA A 23 -13.61 9.84 29.07
C ALA A 23 -14.61 9.74 27.90
N ASN A 24 -14.16 9.72 26.63
CA ASN A 24 -15.00 9.62 25.43
C ASN A 24 -16.18 10.62 25.42
N LEU A 25 -15.92 11.85 25.85
CA LEU A 25 -16.95 12.88 25.91
C LEU A 25 -17.43 13.27 24.50
N PRO A 26 -18.71 13.66 24.35
CA PRO A 26 -19.25 14.07 23.06
C PRO A 26 -18.48 15.27 22.50
N VAL A 27 -18.29 15.29 21.17
CA VAL A 27 -17.49 16.31 20.45
C VAL A 27 -17.93 17.75 20.78
N LYS A 28 -19.22 17.95 21.08
CA LYS A 28 -19.76 19.25 21.50
C LYS A 28 -19.05 19.85 22.71
N THR A 29 -18.55 19.01 23.63
CA THR A 29 -17.83 19.45 24.82
C THR A 29 -16.50 20.13 24.46
N PHE A 30 -15.79 19.61 23.44
CA PHE A 30 -14.55 20.22 22.93
C PHE A 30 -14.80 21.55 22.19
N GLY A 31 -16.04 21.83 21.82
CA GLY A 31 -16.46 23.10 21.21
C GLY A 31 -16.58 24.27 22.21
N SER A 32 -16.54 24.00 23.52
CA SER A 32 -16.55 25.05 24.55
C SER A 32 -15.40 26.03 24.36
N GLU A 33 -15.67 27.33 24.48
CA GLU A 33 -14.67 28.39 24.26
C GLU A 33 -13.42 28.20 25.11
N THR A 34 -13.58 27.75 26.36
CA THR A 34 -12.45 27.50 27.27
C THR A 34 -11.57 26.36 26.78
N LEU A 35 -12.16 25.22 26.37
CA LEU A 35 -11.39 24.08 25.86
C LEU A 35 -10.74 24.39 24.52
N ARG A 36 -11.46 25.09 23.63
CA ARG A 36 -10.93 25.56 22.35
C ARG A 36 -9.72 26.47 22.55
N ALA A 37 -9.77 27.42 23.48
CA ALA A 37 -8.66 28.32 23.79
C ALA A 37 -7.43 27.55 24.31
N ILE A 38 -7.63 26.56 25.19
CA ILE A 38 -6.54 25.71 25.71
C ILE A 38 -5.90 24.88 24.59
N ILE A 39 -6.72 24.27 23.72
CA ILE A 39 -6.24 23.47 22.58
C ILE A 39 -5.46 24.35 21.61
N MET A 40 -5.99 25.52 21.23
CA MET A 40 -5.30 26.46 20.35
C MET A 40 -3.98 26.94 20.93
N PHE A 41 -3.93 27.23 22.23
CA PHE A 41 -2.70 27.61 22.91
C PHE A 41 -1.64 26.50 22.86
N LYS A 42 -2.02 25.25 23.21
CA LYS A 42 -1.11 24.10 23.17
C LYS A 42 -0.64 23.78 21.74
N TRP A 43 -1.57 23.86 20.77
CA TRP A 43 -1.29 23.65 19.36
C TRP A 43 -0.23 24.62 18.84
N LYS A 44 -0.47 25.92 19.01
CA LYS A 44 0.39 27.00 18.52
C LYS A 44 1.76 27.01 19.22
N LYS A 45 1.80 26.68 20.51
CA LYS A 45 3.04 26.77 21.30
C LYS A 45 3.94 25.54 21.14
N PHE A 46 3.38 24.33 21.10
CA PHE A 46 4.16 23.09 21.17
C PHE A 46 3.89 22.14 20.01
N SER A 47 2.62 21.80 19.76
CA SER A 47 2.30 20.69 18.86
C SER A 47 2.68 20.98 17.41
N GLN A 48 2.51 22.21 16.92
CA GLN A 48 2.88 22.57 15.54
C GLN A 48 4.35 22.30 15.24
N ARG A 49 5.26 22.75 16.12
CA ARG A 49 6.70 22.54 15.92
C ARG A 49 7.07 21.06 16.03
N ALA A 50 6.50 20.35 17.00
CA ALA A 50 6.77 18.94 17.19
C ALA A 50 6.31 18.10 16.00
N ILE A 51 5.10 18.36 15.49
CA ILE A 51 4.56 17.66 14.31
C ILE A 51 5.35 18.02 13.06
N LEU A 52 5.73 19.28 12.87
CA LEU A 52 6.53 19.71 11.72
C LEU A 52 7.89 19.01 11.70
N ILE A 53 8.59 18.93 12.84
CA ILE A 53 9.87 18.22 12.93
C ILE A 53 9.69 16.73 12.59
N LYS A 54 8.67 16.08 13.17
CA LYS A 54 8.36 14.67 12.85
C LYS A 54 8.04 14.48 11.37
N THR A 55 7.29 15.40 10.79
CA THR A 55 6.92 15.37 9.37
C THR A 55 8.16 15.52 8.48
N ILE A 56 9.08 16.44 8.80
CA ILE A 56 10.33 16.62 8.04
C ILE A 56 11.21 15.36 8.13
N ILE A 57 11.40 14.81 9.33
CA ILE A 57 12.20 13.58 9.52
C ILE A 57 11.57 12.42 8.73
N TYR A 58 10.25 12.29 8.80
CA TYR A 58 9.52 11.27 8.06
C TYR A 58 9.63 11.46 6.54
N LEU A 59 9.48 12.69 6.03
CA LEU A 59 9.64 13.00 4.61
C LEU A 59 11.07 12.72 4.14
N ALA A 60 12.08 13.05 4.94
CA ALA A 60 13.47 12.71 4.63
C ALA A 60 13.66 11.19 4.49
N TYR A 61 13.11 10.41 5.42
CA TYR A 61 13.11 8.95 5.34
C TYR A 61 12.34 8.44 4.10
N LEU A 62 11.17 9.01 3.80
CA LEU A 62 10.36 8.65 2.63
C LEU A 62 11.12 8.89 1.32
N PHE A 63 11.84 10.01 1.20
CA PHE A 63 12.66 10.30 0.02
C PHE A 63 13.87 9.38 -0.09
N ILE A 64 14.54 9.07 1.03
CA ILE A 64 15.63 8.09 1.07
C ILE A 64 15.14 6.71 0.61
N PHE A 65 14.00 6.25 1.14
CA PHE A 65 13.39 4.99 0.75
C PHE A 65 12.95 4.99 -0.73
N THR A 66 12.38 6.09 -1.22
CA THR A 66 11.97 6.19 -2.62
C THR A 66 13.19 6.13 -3.55
N ALA A 67 14.28 6.83 -3.22
CA ALA A 67 15.53 6.76 -3.97
C ALA A 67 16.12 5.34 -3.96
N TYR A 68 16.09 4.68 -2.80
CA TYR A 68 16.46 3.28 -2.65
C TYR A 68 15.62 2.35 -3.53
N ALA A 69 14.29 2.48 -3.50
CA ALA A 69 13.37 1.67 -4.29
C ALA A 69 13.58 1.88 -5.81
N CYS A 70 13.84 3.12 -6.25
CA CYS A 70 14.17 3.40 -7.65
C CYS A 70 15.47 2.71 -8.06
N LEU A 71 16.54 2.80 -7.26
CA LEU A 71 17.80 2.12 -7.57
C LEU A 71 17.63 0.59 -7.59
N LEU A 72 16.87 0.04 -6.65
CA LEU A 72 16.57 -1.39 -6.62
C LEU A 72 15.75 -1.84 -7.84
N SER A 73 14.88 -0.98 -8.38
CA SER A 73 14.12 -1.28 -9.59
C SER A 73 15.00 -1.37 -10.84
N GLU A 74 16.16 -0.69 -10.83
CA GLU A 74 17.17 -0.74 -11.89
C GLU A 74 18.20 -1.86 -11.66
N ASP A 75 18.15 -2.54 -10.53
CA ASP A 75 19.08 -3.62 -10.20
C ASP A 75 18.91 -4.80 -11.18
N ARG A 76 20.04 -5.33 -11.63
CA ARG A 76 20.11 -6.43 -12.60
C ARG A 76 19.84 -7.80 -11.97
N GLY A 77 19.54 -7.82 -10.68
CA GLY A 77 19.28 -9.01 -9.89
C GLY A 77 20.55 -9.79 -9.52
N PRO A 78 20.39 -10.91 -8.79
CA PRO A 78 21.48 -11.79 -8.39
C PRO A 78 22.14 -12.46 -9.58
N ALA A 79 23.41 -12.85 -9.44
CA ALA A 79 24.09 -13.63 -10.45
C ALA A 79 23.35 -14.96 -10.73
N GLN A 80 22.76 -15.06 -11.91
CA GLN A 80 22.12 -16.26 -12.45
C GLN A 80 22.98 -16.83 -13.55
N VAL A 81 23.21 -18.14 -13.52
CA VAL A 81 23.79 -18.84 -14.66
C VAL A 81 22.69 -19.07 -15.69
N VAL A 82 22.64 -18.21 -16.71
CA VAL A 82 21.70 -18.36 -17.83
C VAL A 82 22.41 -19.15 -18.94
N PRO A 83 21.85 -20.29 -19.40
CA PRO A 83 22.41 -21.01 -20.54
C PRO A 83 22.28 -20.15 -21.80
N THR A 84 23.40 -19.85 -22.44
CA THR A 84 23.42 -19.12 -23.70
C THR A 84 23.17 -20.11 -24.84
N TYR A 85 22.02 -19.97 -25.52
CA TYR A 85 21.71 -20.75 -26.71
C TYR A 85 22.27 -20.05 -27.95
N GLY A 86 23.21 -20.70 -28.64
CA GLY A 86 23.64 -20.24 -29.96
C GLY A 86 22.60 -20.53 -31.05
N PRO A 87 22.79 -19.97 -32.27
CA PRO A 87 22.03 -20.40 -33.44
C PRO A 87 22.25 -21.91 -33.64
N GLY A 88 21.23 -22.71 -33.31
CA GLY A 88 21.31 -24.18 -33.25
C GLY A 88 20.84 -24.84 -31.95
N ALA A 89 20.37 -24.07 -30.94
CA ALA A 89 19.83 -24.59 -29.68
C ALA A 89 20.79 -25.47 -28.85
N VAL A 90 22.09 -25.46 -29.19
CA VAL A 90 23.14 -26.04 -28.36
C VAL A 90 23.57 -24.99 -27.34
N ALA A 91 23.55 -25.34 -26.04
CA ALA A 91 24.05 -24.47 -24.98
C ALA A 91 25.58 -24.34 -25.11
N ASN A 92 26.04 -23.22 -25.67
CA ASN A 92 27.45 -22.99 -26.00
C ASN A 92 28.22 -22.32 -24.84
N GLY A 93 27.55 -22.00 -23.75
CA GLY A 93 28.16 -21.41 -22.57
C GLY A 93 27.15 -21.07 -21.49
N THR A 94 27.68 -20.77 -20.31
CA THR A 94 26.94 -20.26 -19.16
C THR A 94 27.31 -18.80 -18.98
N GLN A 95 26.38 -17.88 -19.18
CA GLN A 95 26.59 -16.48 -18.85
C GLN A 95 26.07 -16.21 -17.44
N LEU A 96 26.92 -15.68 -16.57
CA LEU A 96 26.50 -15.15 -15.27
C LEU A 96 25.82 -13.79 -15.53
N VAL A 97 24.50 -13.75 -15.39
CA VAL A 97 23.66 -12.55 -15.49
C VAL A 97 23.27 -12.15 -14.08
N GLY A 98 23.86 -11.08 -13.56
CA GLY A 98 23.54 -10.49 -12.25
C GLY A 98 24.78 -10.26 -11.37
N LEU A 99 24.59 -9.67 -10.19
CA LEU A 99 25.68 -9.16 -9.34
C LEU A 99 25.69 -9.85 -7.97
N ASP A 100 26.78 -10.56 -7.68
CA ASP A 100 27.12 -10.98 -6.32
C ASP A 100 27.46 -9.78 -5.44
N PHE A 101 27.56 -9.98 -4.11
CA PHE A 101 27.97 -8.92 -3.18
C PHE A 101 29.30 -8.26 -3.59
N GLN A 102 30.27 -9.05 -4.04
CA GLN A 102 31.53 -8.52 -4.56
C GLN A 102 31.32 -7.74 -5.88
N GLY A 103 30.37 -8.18 -6.71
CA GLY A 103 29.93 -7.46 -7.91
C GLY A 103 29.32 -6.10 -7.58
N LEU A 104 28.45 -6.01 -6.56
CA LEU A 104 27.88 -4.75 -6.07
C LEU A 104 28.95 -3.72 -5.72
N THR A 105 30.01 -4.13 -5.03
CA THR A 105 31.10 -3.21 -4.63
C THR A 105 31.99 -2.73 -5.80
N SER A 106 31.89 -3.38 -6.97
CA SER A 106 32.69 -3.03 -8.15
C SER A 106 32.04 -1.94 -9.00
N TYR A 107 30.73 -1.68 -8.82
CA TYR A 107 29.99 -0.65 -9.55
C TYR A 107 29.67 0.55 -8.64
N SER A 108 29.73 1.76 -9.20
CA SER A 108 29.37 2.99 -8.47
C SER A 108 27.91 2.99 -7.99
N THR A 109 27.01 2.40 -8.76
CA THR A 109 25.59 2.24 -8.41
C THR A 109 25.39 1.26 -7.26
N GLY A 110 26.17 0.18 -7.20
CA GLY A 110 26.08 -0.79 -6.12
C GLY A 110 26.54 -0.23 -4.77
N TRP A 111 27.52 0.68 -4.75
CA TRP A 111 27.85 1.44 -3.53
C TRP A 111 26.68 2.29 -3.04
N ALA A 112 25.95 2.95 -3.94
CA ALA A 112 24.78 3.73 -3.56
C ALA A 112 23.67 2.84 -2.99
N GLU A 113 23.43 1.66 -3.59
CA GLU A 113 22.48 0.66 -3.09
C GLU A 113 22.85 0.19 -1.68
N ILE A 114 24.13 -0.11 -1.41
CA ILE A 114 24.60 -0.54 -0.09
C ILE A 114 24.40 0.58 0.94
N VAL A 115 24.83 1.80 0.64
CA VAL A 115 24.71 2.95 1.56
C VAL A 115 23.25 3.25 1.88
N LEU A 116 22.39 3.29 0.86
CA LEU A 116 20.96 3.53 1.05
C LEU A 116 20.27 2.38 1.79
N SER A 117 20.68 1.13 1.55
CA SER A 117 20.19 -0.03 2.31
C SER A 117 20.48 0.13 3.80
N PHE A 118 21.71 0.52 4.17
CA PHE A 118 22.05 0.79 5.56
C PHE A 118 21.25 1.96 6.14
N LEU A 119 21.11 3.06 5.40
CA LEU A 119 20.32 4.21 5.86
C LEU A 119 18.86 3.80 6.10
N VAL A 120 18.21 3.13 5.15
CA VAL A 120 16.84 2.64 5.28
C VAL A 120 16.72 1.70 6.49
N PHE A 121 17.67 0.77 6.67
CA PHE A 121 17.68 -0.14 7.81
C PHE A 121 17.77 0.60 9.16
N PHE A 122 18.69 1.56 9.30
CA PHE A 122 18.84 2.31 10.56
C PHE A 122 17.65 3.22 10.86
N PHE A 123 17.09 3.88 9.85
CA PHE A 123 15.84 4.64 10.02
C PHE A 123 14.67 3.72 10.39
N GLY A 124 14.55 2.58 9.71
CA GLY A 124 13.55 1.55 10.00
C GLY A 124 13.65 1.05 11.44
N ALA A 125 14.86 0.73 11.90
CA ALA A 125 15.14 0.31 13.28
C ALA A 125 14.79 1.41 14.30
N TYR A 126 15.14 2.66 13.99
CA TYR A 126 14.82 3.81 14.84
C TYR A 126 13.29 3.98 15.00
N PHE A 127 12.54 3.97 13.90
CA PHE A 127 11.08 4.09 13.93
C PHE A 127 10.40 2.88 14.57
N MET A 128 10.88 1.66 14.28
CA MET A 128 10.41 0.44 14.95
C MET A 128 10.61 0.51 16.47
N GLY A 129 11.75 1.06 16.93
CA GLY A 129 12.00 1.30 18.35
C GLY A 129 11.00 2.28 18.97
N LEU A 130 10.68 3.37 18.27
CA LEU A 130 9.65 4.33 18.71
C LEU A 130 8.26 3.70 18.79
N GLU A 131 7.87 2.90 17.79
CA GLU A 131 6.60 2.17 17.79
C GLU A 131 6.56 1.11 18.89
N GLY A 132 7.67 0.43 19.18
CA GLY A 132 7.77 -0.50 20.31
C GLY A 132 7.55 0.18 21.66
N VAL A 133 8.11 1.38 21.86
CA VAL A 133 7.86 2.18 23.07
C VAL A 133 6.42 2.66 23.13
N GLN A 134 5.82 3.02 21.99
CA GLN A 134 4.41 3.42 21.90
C GLN A 134 3.46 2.26 22.22
N LEU A 135 3.72 1.07 21.68
CA LEU A 135 2.99 -0.16 21.97
C LEU A 135 3.06 -0.51 23.46
N TYR A 136 4.24 -0.38 24.07
CA TYR A 136 4.40 -0.63 25.51
C TYR A 136 3.62 0.36 26.37
N LYS A 137 3.59 1.65 25.98
CA LYS A 137 2.91 2.70 26.76
C LYS A 137 1.39 2.68 26.65
N LEU A 138 0.86 2.41 25.46
CA LEU A 138 -0.60 2.35 25.20
C LEU A 138 -1.21 0.99 25.53
N GLY A 139 -0.40 -0.07 25.51
CA GLY A 139 -0.88 -1.44 25.57
C GLY A 139 -1.34 -1.95 24.20
N PRO A 140 -1.33 -3.28 23.98
CA PRO A 140 -1.57 -3.87 22.66
C PRO A 140 -3.00 -3.64 22.16
N TYR A 141 -3.99 -3.70 23.03
CA TYR A 141 -5.40 -3.55 22.64
C TYR A 141 -5.69 -2.17 22.06
N ASP A 142 -5.32 -1.10 22.78
CA ASP A 142 -5.55 0.27 22.32
C ASP A 142 -4.64 0.61 21.14
N TYR A 143 -3.42 0.07 21.09
CA TYR A 143 -2.51 0.28 19.98
C TYR A 143 -3.06 -0.27 18.65
N PHE A 144 -3.54 -1.52 18.64
CA PHE A 144 -4.06 -2.16 17.42
C PHE A 144 -5.47 -1.70 17.04
N SER A 145 -6.15 -0.94 17.90
CA SER A 145 -7.41 -0.28 17.54
C SER A 145 -7.25 0.79 16.45
N SER A 146 -6.04 1.36 16.32
CA SER A 146 -5.72 2.38 15.32
C SER A 146 -5.13 1.76 14.05
N PHE A 147 -5.86 1.90 12.95
CA PHE A 147 -5.40 1.47 11.61
C PHE A 147 -4.01 2.04 11.25
N TRP A 148 -3.71 3.27 11.67
CA TRP A 148 -2.44 3.93 11.38
C TRP A 148 -1.26 3.25 12.06
N ASN A 149 -1.43 2.77 13.29
CA ASN A 149 -0.38 2.10 14.04
C ASN A 149 -0.05 0.73 13.41
N PHE A 150 -1.08 0.01 12.95
CA PHE A 150 -0.88 -1.23 12.21
C PHE A 150 -0.11 -1.01 10.90
N MET A 151 -0.44 0.05 10.16
CA MET A 151 0.26 0.41 8.93
C MET A 151 1.74 0.79 9.20
N ASP A 152 2.01 1.55 10.27
CA ASP A 152 3.37 1.90 10.68
C ASP A 152 4.20 0.65 11.04
N LEU A 153 3.64 -0.23 11.86
CA LEU A 153 4.29 -1.47 12.27
C LEU A 153 4.61 -2.35 11.06
N ALA A 154 3.68 -2.49 10.12
CA ALA A 154 3.88 -3.25 8.89
C ALA A 154 4.98 -2.64 8.00
N ALA A 155 4.94 -1.32 7.79
CA ALA A 155 5.93 -0.62 6.97
C ALA A 155 7.34 -0.73 7.57
N TYR A 156 7.49 -0.48 8.88
CA TYR A 156 8.78 -0.57 9.53
C TYR A 156 9.28 -2.02 9.65
N ALA A 157 8.39 -3.01 9.77
CA ALA A 157 8.78 -4.42 9.71
C ALA A 157 9.34 -4.78 8.33
N CYS A 158 8.70 -4.34 7.25
CA CYS A 158 9.21 -4.49 5.88
C CYS A 158 10.59 -3.83 5.75
N SER A 159 10.75 -2.60 6.26
CA SER A 159 12.02 -1.84 6.20
C SER A 159 13.18 -2.52 6.92
N MET A 160 12.89 -3.37 7.91
CA MET A 160 13.89 -4.14 8.66
C MET A 160 14.28 -5.43 7.94
N ILE A 161 13.37 -5.99 7.14
CA ILE A 161 13.57 -7.26 6.42
C ILE A 161 14.23 -7.04 5.06
N ILE A 162 13.81 -6.00 4.32
CA ILE A 162 14.25 -5.75 2.95
C ILE A 162 15.76 -5.53 2.83
N PRO A 163 16.40 -4.61 3.57
CA PRO A 163 17.83 -4.34 3.38
C PRO A 163 18.73 -5.55 3.66
N PRO A 164 18.54 -6.35 4.72
CA PRO A 164 19.28 -7.60 4.89
C PRO A 164 19.05 -8.59 3.75
N CYS A 165 17.81 -8.76 3.28
CA CYS A 165 17.52 -9.64 2.15
C CYS A 165 18.21 -9.18 0.86
N VAL A 166 18.25 -7.88 0.58
CA VAL A 166 18.94 -7.31 -0.58
C VAL A 166 20.45 -7.44 -0.45
N LEU A 167 21.03 -7.08 0.68
CA LEU A 167 22.48 -7.15 0.90
C LEU A 167 23.01 -8.60 0.85
N LEU A 168 22.24 -9.56 1.38
CA LEU A 168 22.58 -10.98 1.32
C LEU A 168 22.14 -11.65 0.02
N ARG A 169 21.51 -10.92 -0.91
CA ARG A 169 20.88 -11.42 -2.14
C ARG A 169 19.95 -12.62 -1.89
N TYR A 170 19.34 -12.69 -0.71
CA TYR A 170 18.46 -13.79 -0.31
C TYR A 170 17.11 -13.69 -1.01
N GLN A 171 16.69 -14.74 -1.70
CA GLN A 171 15.39 -14.86 -2.38
C GLN A 171 15.06 -13.77 -3.42
N MET A 172 16.02 -12.99 -3.90
CA MET A 172 15.77 -12.05 -4.99
C MET A 172 15.38 -12.76 -6.31
N ASN A 173 15.83 -14.01 -6.49
CA ASN A 173 15.49 -14.85 -7.64
C ASN A 173 14.19 -15.65 -7.48
N ASP A 174 13.75 -15.92 -6.25
CA ASP A 174 12.58 -16.76 -6.01
C ASP A 174 11.32 -15.89 -6.02
N LYS A 175 10.65 -15.88 -7.18
CA LYS A 175 9.33 -15.25 -7.40
C LYS A 175 9.25 -13.74 -7.14
N GLY A 176 10.40 -13.06 -7.01
CA GLY A 176 10.44 -11.61 -6.80
C GLY A 176 9.86 -11.17 -5.46
N PHE A 177 9.95 -12.00 -4.42
CA PHE A 177 9.41 -11.70 -3.09
C PHE A 177 9.87 -10.34 -2.54
N VAL A 178 11.17 -10.03 -2.67
CA VAL A 178 11.75 -8.76 -2.21
C VAL A 178 11.12 -7.57 -2.94
N TYR A 179 10.96 -7.66 -4.27
CA TYR A 179 10.32 -6.59 -5.05
C TYR A 179 8.86 -6.39 -4.67
N ALA A 180 8.13 -7.47 -4.39
CA ALA A 180 6.76 -7.39 -3.89
C ALA A 180 6.68 -6.72 -2.50
N LEU A 181 7.61 -7.03 -1.60
CA LEU A 181 7.71 -6.36 -0.30
C LEU A 181 8.01 -4.87 -0.46
N VAL A 182 8.95 -4.51 -1.34
CA VAL A 182 9.31 -3.10 -1.59
C VAL A 182 8.13 -2.31 -2.17
N ALA A 183 7.38 -2.93 -3.09
CA ALA A 183 6.16 -2.32 -3.61
C ALA A 183 5.10 -2.11 -2.51
N CYS A 184 4.91 -3.10 -1.63
CA CYS A 184 4.02 -3.00 -0.48
C CYS A 184 4.46 -1.90 0.49
N GLU A 185 5.73 -1.88 0.89
CA GLU A 185 6.29 -0.87 1.78
C GLU A 185 6.17 0.53 1.21
N SER A 186 6.43 0.71 -0.10
CA SER A 186 6.25 2.00 -0.78
C SER A 186 4.81 2.52 -0.65
N LEU A 187 3.80 1.66 -0.88
CA LEU A 187 2.40 2.03 -0.70
C LEU A 187 2.07 2.36 0.75
N LEU A 188 2.59 1.62 1.72
CA LEU A 188 2.34 1.86 3.15
C LEU A 188 2.97 3.19 3.60
N LEU A 189 4.20 3.50 3.17
CA LEU A 189 4.89 4.74 3.52
C LEU A 189 4.23 5.96 2.87
N TRP A 190 3.95 5.92 1.57
CA TRP A 190 3.22 7.01 0.92
C TRP A 190 1.79 7.16 1.47
N GLY A 191 1.11 6.05 1.80
CA GLY A 191 -0.18 6.08 2.49
C GLY A 191 -0.11 6.75 3.86
N LYS A 192 0.95 6.47 4.64
CA LYS A 192 1.19 7.11 5.93
C LYS A 192 1.51 8.59 5.81
N SER A 193 2.09 9.06 4.71
CA SER A 193 2.31 10.51 4.49
C SER A 193 1.00 11.32 4.59
N LEU A 194 -0.15 10.73 4.23
CA LEU A 194 -1.48 11.34 4.40
C LEU A 194 -1.82 11.62 5.88
N PHE A 195 -1.32 10.82 6.81
CA PHE A 195 -1.52 11.05 8.24
C PHE A 195 -0.91 12.39 8.68
N TYR A 196 0.29 12.73 8.20
CA TYR A 196 0.89 14.03 8.49
C TYR A 196 0.14 15.18 7.81
N GLY A 197 -0.52 14.90 6.69
CA GLY A 197 -1.45 15.82 6.05
C GLY A 197 -2.64 16.21 6.92
N LEU A 198 -3.06 15.37 7.89
CA LEU A 198 -4.13 15.69 8.84
C LEU A 198 -3.82 16.87 9.76
N ALA A 199 -2.54 17.16 9.97
CA ALA A 199 -2.11 18.27 10.82
C ALA A 199 -2.13 19.63 10.09
N ILE A 200 -2.27 19.64 8.77
CA ILE A 200 -2.29 20.86 7.96
C ILE A 200 -3.74 21.32 7.82
N ASP A 201 -4.00 22.58 8.18
CA ASP A 201 -5.32 23.19 8.02
C ASP A 201 -5.76 23.15 6.55
N GLY A 202 -6.99 22.73 6.28
CA GLY A 202 -7.51 22.52 4.93
C GLY A 202 -7.27 21.10 4.40
N LEU A 203 -6.01 20.66 4.29
CA LEU A 203 -5.69 19.30 3.83
C LEU A 203 -6.26 18.24 4.79
N GLY A 204 -6.21 18.48 6.10
CA GLY A 204 -6.76 17.56 7.08
C GLY A 204 -8.27 17.38 6.97
N THR A 205 -9.02 18.44 6.65
CA THR A 205 -10.47 18.35 6.38
C THR A 205 -10.73 17.48 5.14
N PHE A 206 -9.95 17.67 4.08
CA PHE A 206 -10.06 16.88 2.86
C PHE A 206 -9.80 15.38 3.11
N ILE A 207 -8.70 15.05 3.80
CA ILE A 207 -8.37 13.66 4.15
C ILE A 207 -9.45 13.05 5.06
N TYR A 208 -9.95 13.82 6.03
CA TYR A 208 -11.06 13.37 6.88
C TYR A 208 -12.31 13.02 6.07
N MET A 209 -12.69 13.86 5.10
CA MET A 209 -13.80 13.57 4.18
C MET A 209 -13.56 12.28 3.40
N ILE A 210 -12.36 12.07 2.83
CA ILE A 210 -12.00 10.82 2.14
C ILE A 210 -12.19 9.61 3.05
N ILE A 211 -11.67 9.66 4.29
CA ILE A 211 -11.80 8.55 5.24
C ILE A 211 -13.28 8.27 5.55
N GLN A 212 -14.11 9.30 5.68
CA GLN A 212 -15.55 9.12 5.91
C GLN A 212 -16.26 8.48 4.71
N ILE A 213 -15.91 8.90 3.49
CA ILE A 213 -16.43 8.29 2.26
C ILE A 213 -16.04 6.80 2.21
N ILE A 214 -14.77 6.47 2.43
CA ILE A 214 -14.29 5.08 2.44
C ILE A 214 -15.04 4.24 3.50
N LYS A 215 -15.28 4.79 4.69
CA LYS A 215 -16.06 4.13 5.74
C LYS A 215 -17.51 3.90 5.35
N GLY A 216 -18.12 4.86 4.64
CA GLY A 216 -19.47 4.74 4.08
C GLY A 216 -19.57 3.64 3.02
N LEU A 217 -18.53 3.48 2.21
CA LEU A 217 -18.47 2.51 1.11
C LEU A 217 -18.22 1.06 1.54
N LYS A 218 -18.10 0.74 2.84
CA LYS A 218 -17.77 -0.62 3.30
C LYS A 218 -18.72 -1.71 2.79
N TYR A 219 -20.03 -1.48 2.81
CA TYR A 219 -21.01 -2.44 2.32
C TYR A 219 -21.04 -2.51 0.80
N PHE A 220 -20.77 -1.37 0.15
CA PHE A 220 -20.64 -1.29 -1.29
C PHE A 220 -19.46 -2.16 -1.78
N TYR A 221 -18.31 -2.13 -1.11
CA TYR A 221 -17.17 -2.98 -1.47
C TYR A 221 -17.48 -4.47 -1.32
N VAL A 222 -18.28 -4.87 -0.32
CA VAL A 222 -18.72 -6.27 -0.18
C VAL A 222 -19.61 -6.68 -1.35
N LEU A 223 -20.58 -5.84 -1.73
CA LEU A 223 -21.43 -6.08 -2.89
C LEU A 223 -20.61 -6.16 -4.18
N LEU A 224 -19.67 -5.23 -4.39
CA LEU A 224 -18.78 -5.22 -5.54
C LEU A 224 -17.90 -6.47 -5.59
N GLY A 225 -17.37 -6.90 -4.46
CA GLY A 225 -16.58 -8.13 -4.35
C GLY A 225 -17.37 -9.38 -4.72
N MET A 226 -18.62 -9.50 -4.24
CA MET A 226 -19.52 -10.60 -4.63
C MET A 226 -19.78 -10.61 -6.14
N LEU A 227 -19.99 -9.43 -6.74
CA LEU A 227 -20.16 -9.28 -8.18
C LEU A 227 -18.90 -9.74 -8.93
N TYR A 228 -17.70 -9.30 -8.54
CA TYR A 228 -16.45 -9.71 -9.19
C TYR A 228 -16.15 -11.19 -9.07
N ILE A 229 -16.44 -11.81 -7.92
CA ILE A 229 -16.26 -13.25 -7.74
C ILE A 229 -17.25 -14.02 -8.62
N SER A 230 -18.53 -13.65 -8.61
CA SER A 230 -19.57 -14.36 -9.39
C SER A 230 -19.31 -14.27 -10.90
N PHE A 231 -19.05 -13.08 -11.43
CA PHE A 231 -18.74 -12.89 -12.85
C PHE A 231 -17.35 -13.41 -13.22
N GLY A 232 -16.36 -13.30 -12.33
CA GLY A 232 -15.03 -13.84 -12.54
C GLY A 232 -15.04 -15.35 -12.74
N VAL A 233 -15.78 -16.07 -11.90
CA VAL A 233 -15.94 -17.54 -12.04
C VAL A 233 -16.75 -17.89 -13.29
N ALA A 234 -17.83 -17.16 -13.59
CA ALA A 234 -18.64 -17.41 -14.77
C ALA A 234 -17.83 -17.25 -16.08
N LEU A 235 -17.09 -16.14 -16.21
CA LEU A 235 -16.27 -15.85 -17.37
C LEU A 235 -15.03 -16.75 -17.47
N ALA A 236 -14.43 -17.14 -16.33
CA ALA A 236 -13.34 -18.13 -16.32
C ALA A 236 -13.76 -19.49 -16.90
N ASN A 237 -14.99 -19.93 -16.60
CA ASN A 237 -15.52 -21.16 -17.16
C ASN A 237 -15.87 -21.04 -18.65
N LEU A 238 -16.38 -19.86 -19.06
CA LEU A 238 -16.79 -19.61 -20.43
C LEU A 238 -15.61 -19.43 -21.40
N PHE A 239 -14.52 -18.84 -20.92
CA PHE A 239 -13.30 -18.58 -21.69
C PHE A 239 -12.21 -19.63 -21.45
N ARG A 240 -12.58 -20.80 -20.91
CA ARG A 240 -11.63 -21.87 -20.67
C ARG A 240 -11.13 -22.45 -22.00
N THR A 241 -9.83 -22.29 -22.26
CA THR A 241 -9.17 -22.91 -23.43
C THR A 241 -9.03 -24.43 -23.21
N PRO A 242 -9.44 -25.28 -24.17
CA PRO A 242 -9.20 -26.71 -24.08
C PRO A 242 -7.69 -27.03 -24.17
N PRO A 243 -7.18 -28.03 -23.43
CA PRO A 243 -5.75 -28.28 -23.28
C PRO A 243 -5.03 -28.82 -24.53
N SER A 244 -5.74 -29.13 -25.61
CA SER A 244 -5.23 -29.89 -26.76
C SER A 244 -5.15 -29.11 -28.08
N GLY A 245 -5.42 -27.80 -28.10
CA GLY A 245 -5.30 -26.97 -29.30
C GLY A 245 -4.00 -26.18 -29.32
N THR A 246 -3.17 -26.38 -30.34
CA THR A 246 -2.01 -25.53 -30.65
C THR A 246 -2.36 -24.04 -30.53
N ASN A 247 -1.65 -23.37 -29.63
CA ASN A 247 -1.77 -21.96 -29.26
C ASN A 247 -1.72 -21.02 -30.47
N VAL A 248 -2.88 -20.61 -31.01
CA VAL A 248 -2.89 -19.47 -31.95
C VAL A 248 -3.65 -18.28 -31.39
N PHE A 249 -4.65 -18.47 -30.53
CA PHE A 249 -5.28 -17.35 -29.82
C PHE A 249 -5.76 -17.80 -28.44
N ALA A 250 -4.98 -17.53 -27.39
CA ALA A 250 -5.58 -17.34 -26.07
C ALA A 250 -6.46 -16.09 -26.19
N ILE A 251 -7.72 -16.27 -26.59
CA ILE A 251 -8.64 -15.19 -26.96
C ILE A 251 -8.80 -14.19 -25.81
N PHE A 252 -8.60 -14.65 -24.57
CA PHE A 252 -8.35 -13.81 -23.41
C PHE A 252 -7.29 -14.40 -22.46
N PRO A 253 -6.02 -13.93 -22.51
CA PRO A 253 -4.95 -14.45 -21.65
C PRO A 253 -5.14 -14.10 -20.15
N GLY A 254 -6.21 -13.39 -19.81
CA GLY A 254 -6.52 -12.96 -18.45
C GLY A 254 -7.43 -13.89 -17.66
N TYR A 255 -8.13 -14.85 -18.27
CA TYR A 255 -9.10 -15.70 -17.53
C TYR A 255 -8.53 -17.05 -17.11
N GLU A 256 -7.22 -17.25 -17.27
CA GLU A 256 -6.51 -18.45 -16.84
C GLU A 256 -6.32 -18.48 -15.32
N GLY A 257 -7.29 -19.09 -14.65
CA GLY A 257 -7.29 -19.26 -13.19
C GLY A 257 -8.05 -18.16 -12.46
N PHE A 258 -8.42 -18.48 -11.21
CA PHE A 258 -9.36 -17.69 -10.41
C PHE A 258 -8.91 -16.22 -10.21
N TRP A 259 -7.67 -16.00 -9.77
CA TRP A 259 -7.19 -14.64 -9.47
C TRP A 259 -7.02 -13.77 -10.71
N LYS A 260 -6.53 -14.35 -11.82
CA LYS A 260 -6.43 -13.62 -13.08
C LYS A 260 -7.81 -13.28 -13.63
N ALA A 261 -8.79 -14.19 -13.51
CA ALA A 261 -10.16 -13.96 -13.94
C ALA A 261 -10.81 -12.82 -13.15
N ILE A 262 -10.68 -12.79 -11.81
CA ILE A 262 -11.19 -11.67 -11.00
C ILE A 262 -10.53 -10.35 -11.41
N LEU A 263 -9.21 -10.33 -11.58
CA LEU A 263 -8.49 -9.14 -12.03
C LEU A 263 -8.96 -8.70 -13.43
N SER A 264 -9.18 -9.65 -14.34
CA SER A 264 -9.67 -9.37 -15.69
C SER A 264 -11.06 -8.77 -15.69
N VAL A 265 -11.94 -9.25 -14.81
CA VAL A 265 -13.26 -8.64 -14.59
C VAL A 265 -13.11 -7.22 -14.08
N PHE A 266 -12.29 -6.98 -13.05
CA PHE A 266 -12.01 -5.63 -12.57
C PHE A 266 -11.48 -4.70 -13.69
N LEU A 267 -10.53 -5.17 -14.50
CA LEU A 267 -9.99 -4.40 -15.63
C LEU A 267 -11.02 -4.16 -16.73
N SER A 268 -12.00 -5.06 -16.91
CA SER A 268 -13.11 -4.85 -17.84
C SER A 268 -14.01 -3.69 -17.41
N GLN A 269 -14.06 -3.34 -16.11
CA GLN A 269 -14.79 -2.16 -15.64
C GLN A 269 -14.17 -0.87 -16.19
N MET A 270 -12.83 -0.83 -16.33
CA MET A 270 -12.06 0.33 -16.79
C MET A 270 -12.02 0.44 -18.32
N GLU A 271 -12.93 -0.24 -19.04
CA GLU A 271 -13.02 -0.28 -20.51
C GLU A 271 -11.75 -0.74 -21.24
N ASN A 272 -10.83 -1.42 -20.53
CA ASN A 272 -9.54 -1.82 -21.10
C ASN A 272 -9.61 -3.16 -21.87
N GLN A 273 -10.78 -3.75 -22.06
CA GLN A 273 -10.96 -5.02 -22.78
C GLN A 273 -11.83 -4.84 -24.02
N ASP A 274 -11.32 -5.34 -25.15
CA ASP A 274 -12.07 -5.38 -26.41
C ASP A 274 -13.14 -6.48 -26.34
N ALA A 275 -14.40 -6.06 -26.16
CA ALA A 275 -15.57 -6.93 -26.13
C ALA A 275 -15.72 -7.79 -27.39
N ARG A 276 -15.16 -7.37 -28.53
CA ARG A 276 -15.23 -8.11 -29.80
C ARG A 276 -14.52 -9.46 -29.72
N ARG A 277 -13.59 -9.63 -28.78
CA ARG A 277 -12.92 -10.93 -28.59
C ARG A 277 -13.88 -12.03 -28.12
N ALA A 278 -15.04 -11.68 -27.57
CA ALA A 278 -16.06 -12.64 -27.17
C ALA A 278 -16.60 -13.48 -28.35
N TYR A 279 -16.57 -12.96 -29.58
CA TYR A 279 -17.02 -13.68 -30.78
C TYR A 279 -16.20 -14.93 -31.10
N ASN A 280 -14.95 -14.98 -30.64
CA ASN A 280 -14.05 -16.08 -30.96
C ASN A 280 -14.19 -17.25 -29.96
N THR A 281 -15.11 -17.17 -29.01
CA THR A 281 -15.25 -18.15 -27.92
C THR A 281 -16.12 -19.33 -28.35
N MET A 282 -16.07 -20.43 -27.59
CA MET A 282 -16.84 -21.64 -27.90
C MET A 282 -18.36 -21.39 -27.85
N TRP A 283 -18.80 -20.42 -27.05
CA TRP A 283 -20.20 -20.06 -26.83
C TRP A 283 -20.38 -18.54 -26.95
N PRO A 284 -20.27 -17.98 -28.18
CA PRO A 284 -20.19 -16.53 -28.39
C PRO A 284 -21.45 -15.81 -27.90
N ASP A 285 -22.64 -16.35 -28.12
CA ASP A 285 -23.89 -15.72 -27.73
C ASP A 285 -24.02 -15.58 -26.20
N LEU A 286 -23.70 -16.66 -25.47
CA LEU A 286 -23.74 -16.66 -24.01
C LEU A 286 -22.66 -15.72 -23.45
N ALA A 287 -21.48 -15.68 -24.06
CA ALA A 287 -20.41 -14.77 -23.67
C ALA A 287 -20.79 -13.31 -23.84
N ILE A 288 -21.42 -12.97 -24.95
CA ILE A 288 -21.89 -11.61 -25.22
C ILE A 288 -22.97 -11.23 -24.21
N ILE A 289 -23.95 -12.10 -23.94
CA ILE A 289 -25.03 -11.82 -22.98
C ILE A 289 -24.46 -11.59 -21.58
N VAL A 290 -23.57 -12.46 -21.10
CA VAL A 290 -22.96 -12.33 -19.77
C VAL A 290 -22.09 -11.07 -19.68
N LEU A 291 -21.32 -10.76 -20.73
CA LEU A 291 -20.50 -9.54 -20.77
C LEU A 291 -21.37 -8.28 -20.78
N CYS A 292 -22.43 -8.23 -21.59
CA CYS A 292 -23.38 -7.11 -21.61
C CYS A 292 -24.05 -6.90 -20.25
N LEU A 293 -24.49 -7.98 -19.60
CA LEU A 293 -25.07 -7.92 -18.26
C LEU A 293 -24.04 -7.42 -17.23
N TYR A 294 -22.81 -7.92 -17.30
CA TYR A 294 -21.71 -7.47 -16.45
C TYR A 294 -21.42 -5.97 -16.64
N THR A 295 -21.23 -5.50 -17.87
CA THR A 295 -20.97 -4.09 -18.18
C THR A 295 -22.12 -3.21 -17.70
N PHE A 296 -23.37 -3.63 -17.90
CA PHE A 296 -24.53 -2.90 -17.39
C PHE A 296 -24.52 -2.81 -15.86
N LEU A 297 -24.34 -3.94 -15.16
CA LEU A 297 -24.34 -3.93 -13.69
C LEU A 297 -23.13 -3.18 -13.11
N ALA A 298 -21.92 -3.45 -13.59
CA ALA A 298 -20.69 -2.91 -13.03
C ALA A 298 -20.40 -1.46 -13.45
N ASN A 299 -20.65 -1.10 -14.72
CA ASN A 299 -20.33 0.24 -15.21
C ASN A 299 -21.53 1.18 -15.10
N VAL A 300 -22.75 0.73 -15.42
CA VAL A 300 -23.92 1.61 -15.38
C VAL A 300 -24.48 1.68 -13.97
N ILE A 301 -24.79 0.56 -13.32
CA ILE A 301 -25.46 0.60 -12.02
C ILE A 301 -24.46 0.93 -10.91
N MET A 302 -23.39 0.15 -10.76
CA MET A 302 -22.50 0.26 -9.62
C MET A 302 -21.72 1.58 -9.61
N LEU A 303 -21.21 2.04 -10.76
CA LEU A 303 -20.47 3.30 -10.84
C LEU A 303 -21.38 4.51 -10.53
N ASN A 304 -22.60 4.54 -11.06
CA ASN A 304 -23.55 5.61 -10.74
C ASN A 304 -24.02 5.57 -9.28
N LEU A 305 -24.12 4.37 -8.70
CA LEU A 305 -24.46 4.21 -7.29
C LEU A 305 -23.33 4.73 -6.37
N ILE A 306 -22.05 4.53 -6.72
CA ILE A 306 -20.92 5.14 -6.00
C ILE A 306 -20.99 6.66 -6.05
N ILE A 307 -21.30 7.25 -7.21
CA ILE A 307 -21.35 8.71 -7.37
C ILE A 307 -22.50 9.31 -6.55
N THR A 308 -23.59 8.56 -6.37
CA THR A 308 -24.81 9.05 -5.68
C THR A 308 -24.70 8.94 -4.16
N LEU A 309 -23.89 8.03 -3.63
CA LEU A 309 -23.69 7.79 -2.19
C LEU A 309 -22.61 8.72 -1.59
#